data_AF-A0A4V6HS43-F1
#
_entry.id   AF-A0A4V6HS43-F1
#
_cell.length_a   1.000
_cell.length_b   1.000
_cell.length_c   1.000
_cell.angle_alpha   90.00
_cell.angle_beta   90.00
_cell.angle_gamma   90.00
#
_symmetry.space_group_name_H-M   'P 1'
#
loop_
_entity.id
_entity.type
_entity.pdbx_description
1 polymer ?
#
loop_
_entity_poly.entity_id
_entity_poly.type
_entity_poly.pdbx_seq_one_letter_code
_entity_poly.pdbx_strand_id
1 'polypeptide(L)' 'MKKDKVVCNCYNVTVGEMEEAVAKNATSFEEIQDETNVSLCCGACEDYARNVADELLEQSN' A
#
# COMPACT_ATOMS: atom_id res chain seq x y z
N MET A 1 9.11 -3.87 6.84
CA MET A 1 7.89 -4.36 7.52
C MET A 1 7.71 -5.86 7.27
N LYS A 2 6.73 -6.55 7.90
CA LYS A 2 6.41 -7.93 7.51
C LYS A 2 5.41 -7.92 6.34
N LYS A 3 5.73 -8.62 5.25
CA LYS A 3 4.95 -8.63 3.99
C LYS A 3 3.53 -9.19 4.14
N ASP A 4 3.34 -10.12 5.05
CA ASP A 4 2.07 -10.79 5.36
C ASP A 4 1.10 -9.93 6.19
N LYS A 5 1.53 -8.75 6.65
CA LYS A 5 0.69 -7.86 7.44
C LYS A 5 -0.40 -7.25 6.55
N VAL A 6 -1.66 -7.44 6.93
CA VAL A 6 -2.81 -6.82 6.27
C VAL A 6 -2.86 -5.33 6.59
N VAL A 7 -2.97 -4.51 5.54
CA VAL A 7 -3.12 -3.05 5.58
C VAL A 7 -4.59 -2.67 5.42
N CYS A 8 -5.29 -3.25 4.43
CA CYS A 8 -6.71 -3.01 4.22
C CYS A 8 -7.51 -4.30 4.38
N ASN A 9 -8.38 -4.35 5.39
CA ASN A 9 -9.23 -5.52 5.62
C ASN A 9 -10.37 -5.65 4.60
N CYS A 10 -10.79 -4.58 3.94
CA CYS A 10 -11.90 -4.61 2.97
C CYS A 10 -11.54 -5.34 1.69
N TYR A 11 -10.33 -5.07 1.17
CA TYR A 11 -9.79 -5.71 -0.04
C TYR A 11 -8.73 -6.76 0.29
N ASN A 12 -8.50 -7.03 1.57
CA ASN A 12 -7.47 -7.94 2.07
C ASN A 12 -6.05 -7.61 1.55
N VAL A 13 -5.75 -6.33 1.38
CA VAL A 13 -4.45 -5.84 0.88
C VAL A 13 -3.41 -5.97 1.97
N THR A 14 -2.27 -6.54 1.62
CA THR A 14 -1.11 -6.73 2.48
C THR A 14 0.02 -5.77 2.15
N VAL A 15 0.98 -5.63 3.07
CA VAL A 15 2.21 -4.86 2.81
C VAL A 15 2.97 -5.43 1.61
N GLY A 16 2.98 -6.75 1.44
CA GLY A 16 3.63 -7.39 0.29
C GLY A 16 3.01 -6.99 -1.05
N GLU A 17 1.67 -6.87 -1.12
CA GLU A 17 1.00 -6.38 -2.32
C GLU A 17 1.32 -4.91 -2.62
N MET A 18 1.46 -4.07 -1.58
CA MET A 18 1.91 -2.69 -1.75
C MET A 18 3.37 -2.61 -2.20
N GLU A 19 4.25 -3.47 -1.67
CA GLU A 19 5.64 -3.60 -2.14
C GLU A 19 5.70 -4.01 -3.61
N GLU A 20 4.85 -4.95 -4.04
CA GLU A 20 4.76 -5.35 -5.45
C GLU A 20 4.26 -4.20 -6.34
N ALA A 21 3.34 -3.37 -5.87
CA ALA A 21 2.92 -2.18 -6.59
C ALA A 21 4.07 -1.19 -6.79
N VAL A 22 4.87 -0.92 -5.75
CA VAL A 22 6.08 -0.09 -5.85
C VAL A 22 7.10 -0.71 -6.82
N ALA A 23 7.31 -2.03 -6.77
CA ALA A 23 8.19 -2.73 -7.70
C ALA A 23 7.72 -2.67 -9.17
N LYS A 24 6.43 -2.43 -9.41
CA LYS A 24 5.85 -2.21 -10.76
C LYS A 24 5.99 -0.77 -11.27
N ASN A 25 6.77 0.08 -10.60
CA ASN A 25 6.94 1.52 -10.85
C ASN A 25 5.85 2.43 -10.25
N ALA A 26 5.12 1.99 -9.22
CA ALA A 26 4.34 2.96 -8.44
C ALA A 26 5.30 3.88 -7.67
N THR A 27 5.15 5.19 -7.88
CA THR A 27 5.96 6.28 -7.30
C THR A 27 5.18 7.15 -6.33
N SER A 28 3.88 6.91 -6.20
CA SER A 28 2.96 7.67 -5.35
C SER A 28 1.97 6.75 -4.64
N PHE A 29 1.37 7.25 -3.56
CA PHE A 29 0.31 6.52 -2.85
C PHE A 29 -0.87 6.26 -3.77
N GLU A 30 -1.25 7.22 -4.61
CA GLU A 30 -2.35 7.12 -5.55
C GLU A 30 -2.13 5.98 -6.57
N GLU A 31 -0.92 5.81 -7.10
CA GLU A 31 -0.59 4.68 -7.97
C GLU A 31 -0.64 3.33 -7.23
N ILE A 32 -0.22 3.29 -5.96
CA ILE A 32 -0.36 2.09 -5.12
C ILE A 32 -1.84 1.79 -4.86
N GLN A 33 -2.67 2.81 -4.66
CA GLN A 33 -4.13 2.66 -4.49
C GLN A 33 -4.79 2.13 -5.76
N ASP A 34 -4.40 2.60 -6.94
CA ASP A 34 -4.94 2.14 -8.21
C ASP A 34 -4.58 0.66 -8.48
N GLU A 35 -3.37 0.22 -8.10
CA GLU A 35 -2.93 -1.17 -8.26
C GLU A 35 -3.54 -2.12 -7.22
N THR A 36 -3.68 -1.68 -5.96
CA THR A 36 -4.04 -2.56 -4.83
C THR A 36 -5.48 -2.37 -4.31
N ASN A 37 -6.17 -1.30 -4.73
CA ASN A 37 -7.44 -0.84 -4.17
C ASN A 37 -7.40 -0.47 -2.67
N VAL A 38 -6.21 -0.26 -2.09
CA VAL A 38 -6.07 0.08 -0.68
C VAL A 38 -6.83 1.38 -0.35
N SER A 39 -7.57 1.38 0.76
CA SER A 39 -8.36 2.52 1.24
C SER A 39 -9.57 2.95 0.39
N LEU A 40 -9.87 2.30 -0.75
CA LEU A 40 -10.99 2.70 -1.63
C LEU A 40 -12.38 2.26 -1.14
N CYS A 41 -12.48 1.41 -0.12
CA CYS A 41 -13.77 0.90 0.37
C CYS A 41 -14.32 1.73 1.54
N CYS A 42 -13.67 1.67 2.70
CA CYS A 42 -14.16 2.33 3.92
C CYS A 42 -13.30 3.51 4.37
N GLY A 43 -12.12 3.71 3.78
CA GLY A 43 -11.16 4.77 4.16
C GLY A 43 -10.49 4.61 5.53
N ALA A 44 -10.92 3.67 6.37
CA ALA A 44 -10.42 3.55 7.76
C ALA A 44 -8.93 3.19 7.86
N CYS A 45 -8.37 2.59 6.81
CA CYS A 45 -6.95 2.24 6.74
C CYS A 45 -6.10 3.32 6.06
N GLU A 46 -6.65 4.47 5.65
CA GLU A 46 -5.92 5.45 4.81
C GLU A 46 -4.63 5.92 5.46
N ASP A 47 -4.70 6.40 6.70
CA ASP A 47 -3.53 6.91 7.42
C ASP A 47 -2.45 5.83 7.55
N TYR A 48 -2.86 4.59 7.84
CA TYR A 48 -1.92 3.48 7.94
C TYR A 48 -1.31 3.15 6.56
N ALA A 49 -2.14 3.05 5.52
CA ALA A 49 -1.71 2.75 4.17
C ALA A 49 -0.76 3.82 3.60
N ARG A 50 -1.02 5.11 3.86
CA ARG A 50 -0.10 6.20 3.46
C ARG A 50 1.27 6.06 4.12
N ASN A 51 1.30 5.85 5.44
CA ASN A 51 2.58 5.63 6.13
C ASN A 51 3.35 4.42 5.57
N VAL A 52 2.65 3.33 5.27
CA VAL A 52 3.28 2.15 4.64
C VAL A 52 3.81 2.48 3.24
N ALA A 53 3.02 3.16 2.41
CA ALA A 53 3.44 3.56 1.08
C ALA A 53 4.66 4.47 1.11
N ASP A 54 4.67 5.49 1.97
CA ASP A 54 5.80 6.40 2.13
C ASP A 54 7.08 5.64 2.53
N GLU A 55 7.00 4.75 3.53
CA GLU A 55 8.13 3.91 3.93
C GLU A 55 8.67 3.03 2.78
N LEU A 56 7.79 2.50 1.92
CA LEU A 56 8.16 1.65 0.79
C LEU A 56 8.78 2.43 -0.37
N LEU A 57 8.25 3.62 -0.64
CA LEU A 57 8.78 4.53 -1.65
C LEU A 57 10.15 5.09 -1.25
N GLU A 58 10.35 5.42 0.03
CA GLU A 58 11.65 5.82 0.57
C GLU A 58 12.71 4.70 0.50
N GLN A 59 12.31 3.44 0.68
CA GLN A 59 13.21 2.28 0.58
C GLN A 59 13.62 1.92 -0.85
N SER A 60 12.91 2.45 -1.86
CA SER A 60 13.16 2.17 -3.28
C SER A 60 14.06 3.23 -3.96
N ASN A 61 14.52 4.25 -3.22
CA ASN A 61 15.51 5.26 -3.62
C ASN A 61 16.91 4.96 -3.04
#